data_AF-A0A7C6HGG3-F1
#
_entry.id   AF-A0A7C6HGG3-F1
#
_cell.length_a   1.000
_cell.length_b   1.000
_cell.length_c   1.000
_cell.angle_alpha   90.00
_cell.angle_beta   90.00
_cell.angle_gamma   90.00
#
_symmetry.space_group_name_H-M   'P 1'
#
loop_
_entity.id
_entity.type
_entity.pdbx_description
1 polymer ?
#
loop_
_entity_poly.entity_id
_entity_poly.type
_entity_poly.pdbx_seq_one_letter_code
_entity_poly.pdbx_strand_id
1 'polypeptide(L)' 'MTQSMLDDKNLTVLEDQLNAEALAIKKYTLYKTQCTDPNLKSICEHAEQMHRRHFDSLYSYLQSHNKPMQ' A
#
# COMPACT_ATOMS: atom_id res chain seq x y z
N MET A 1 -14.56 -26.24 -5.15
CA MET A 1 -14.43 -24.77 -5.25
C MET A 1 -12.96 -24.49 -5.50
N THR A 2 -12.59 -24.07 -6.70
CA THR A 2 -11.20 -23.83 -7.09
C THR A 2 -10.73 -22.53 -6.43
N GLN A 3 -10.10 -22.66 -5.26
CA GLN A 3 -9.42 -21.57 -4.59
C GLN A 3 -8.15 -21.28 -5.39
N SER A 4 -8.19 -20.23 -6.20
CA SER A 4 -7.10 -19.81 -7.06
C SER A 4 -5.88 -19.48 -6.20
N MET A 5 -4.90 -20.38 -6.14
CA MET A 5 -3.54 -20.01 -5.76
C MET A 5 -3.16 -18.80 -6.62
N LEU A 6 -2.65 -17.73 -5.98
CA LEU A 6 -2.12 -16.60 -6.72
C LEU A 6 -0.99 -17.12 -7.61
N ASP A 7 -1.19 -17.07 -8.92
CA ASP A 7 -0.11 -17.30 -9.91
C ASP A 7 1.06 -16.35 -9.62
N ASP A 8 2.32 -16.78 -9.85
CA ASP A 8 3.53 -15.98 -9.60
C ASP A 8 3.47 -14.55 -10.16
N LYS A 9 2.74 -14.37 -11.27
CA LYS A 9 2.48 -13.04 -11.84
C LYS A 9 1.66 -12.14 -10.92
N ASN A 10 0.64 -12.68 -10.26
CA ASN A 10 -0.17 -11.91 -9.32
C ASN A 10 0.61 -11.56 -8.06
N LEU A 11 1.48 -12.44 -7.57
CA LEU A 11 2.38 -12.12 -6.46
C LEU A 11 3.33 -10.98 -6.82
N THR A 12 3.96 -11.05 -7.99
CA THR A 12 4.84 -9.98 -8.50
C THR A 12 4.09 -8.65 -8.62
N VAL A 13 2.86 -8.65 -9.15
CA VAL A 13 2.04 -7.44 -9.26
C VAL A 13 1.67 -6.87 -7.89
N LEU A 14 1.34 -7.72 -6.92
CA LEU A 14 1.02 -7.29 -5.55
C LEU A 14 2.24 -6.70 -4.84
N GLU A 15 3.42 -7.30 -5.02
CA GLU A 15 4.68 -6.75 -4.49
C GLU A 15 5.04 -5.40 -5.12
N ASP A 16 4.84 -5.24 -6.42
CA ASP A 16 5.02 -3.93 -7.10
C ASP A 16 4.04 -2.89 -6.54
N GLN A 17 2.76 -3.26 -6.38
CA GLN A 17 1.75 -2.38 -5.77
C GLN A 17 2.09 -2.00 -4.33
N LEU A 18 2.55 -2.95 -3.51
CA LEU A 18 3.01 -2.68 -2.14
C LEU A 18 4.19 -1.69 -2.13
N ASN A 19 5.15 -1.84 -3.04
CA ASN A 19 6.27 -0.91 -3.17
C ASN A 19 5.82 0.48 -3.63
N ALA A 20 4.87 0.56 -4.56
CA ALA A 20 4.29 1.81 -5.03
C ALA A 20 3.57 2.55 -3.89
N GLU A 21 2.76 1.85 -3.09
CA GLU A 21 2.08 2.41 -1.91
C GLU A 21 3.09 2.89 -0.86
N ALA A 22 4.13 2.09 -0.56
CA ALA A 22 5.20 2.47 0.36
C ALA A 22 5.96 3.73 -0.11
N LEU A 23 6.20 3.86 -1.42
CA LEU A 23 6.82 5.04 -2.01
C LEU A 23 5.90 6.27 -1.91
N ALA A 24 4.61 6.11 -2.15
CA ALA A 24 3.62 7.17 -2.02
C ALA A 24 3.55 7.69 -0.58
N ILE A 25 3.47 6.80 0.42
CA ILE A 25 3.49 7.14 1.85
C ILE A 25 4.73 7.99 2.18
N LYS A 26 5.92 7.57 1.71
CA LYS A 26 7.17 8.32 1.93
C LYS A 26 7.12 9.71 1.28
N LYS A 27 6.63 9.82 0.04
CA LYS A 27 6.50 11.09 -0.67
C LYS A 27 5.57 12.05 0.05
N TYR A 28 4.37 11.60 0.45
CA TYR A 28 3.41 12.47 1.14
C TYR A 28 3.84 12.81 2.57
N THR A 29 4.51 11.89 3.26
CA THR A 29 5.17 12.19 4.55
C THR A 29 6.23 13.28 4.38
N LEU A 30 7.05 13.20 3.33
CA LEU A 30 8.04 14.21 3.05
C LEU A 30 7.38 15.56 2.67
N TYR A 31 6.37 15.54 1.81
CA TYR A 31 5.67 16.76 1.38
C TYR A 31 4.92 17.43 2.52
N LYS A 32 4.27 16.72 3.44
CA LYS A 32 3.63 17.37 4.61
C LYS A 32 4.64 18.11 5.50
N THR A 33 5.90 17.65 5.54
CA THR A 33 6.97 18.32 6.32
C THR A 33 7.55 19.53 5.60
N GLN A 34 7.58 19.53 4.27
CA GLN A 34 8.14 20.62 3.47
C GLN A 34 7.10 21.70 3.10
N CYS A 35 5.83 21.34 2.97
CA CYS A 35 4.76 22.29 2.70
C CYS A 35 4.59 23.21 3.91
N THR A 36 4.50 24.52 3.67
CA THR A 36 4.16 25.52 4.69
C THR A 36 2.67 25.82 4.74
N ASP A 37 1.96 25.57 3.64
CA ASP A 37 0.51 25.77 3.52
C ASP A 37 -0.28 24.70 4.29
N PRO A 38 -1.18 25.10 5.21
CA PRO A 38 -1.95 24.17 6.04
C PRO A 38 -2.97 23.33 5.25
N ASN A 39 -3.53 23.84 4.15
CA ASN A 39 -4.42 23.05 3.29
C ASN A 39 -3.64 21.98 2.55
N LEU A 40 -2.45 22.32 2.02
CA LEU A 40 -1.58 21.33 1.37
C LEU A 40 -1.11 20.26 2.36
N LYS A 41 -0.79 20.64 3.61
CA LYS A 41 -0.47 19.68 4.67
C LYS A 41 -1.62 18.70 4.92
N SER A 42 -2.84 19.21 5.07
CA SER A 42 -4.04 18.38 5.30
C SER A 42 -4.28 17.39 4.16
N ILE A 43 -4.12 17.83 2.90
CA ILE A 43 -4.22 16.97 1.72
C ILE A 43 -3.13 15.89 1.74
N CYS A 44 -1.88 16.26 2.04
CA CYS A 44 -0.77 15.31 2.13
C CYS A 44 -0.99 14.30 3.26
N GLU A 45 -1.49 14.73 4.42
CA GLU A 45 -1.83 13.83 5.53
C GLU A 45 -2.95 12.86 5.16
N HIS A 46 -4.00 13.34 4.49
CA HIS A 46 -5.09 12.48 4.05
C HIS A 46 -4.61 11.44 3.01
N ALA A 47 -3.80 11.87 2.04
CA ALA A 47 -3.21 10.98 1.04
C ALA A 47 -2.30 9.93 1.70
N GLU A 48 -1.43 10.36 2.61
CA GLU A 48 -0.53 9.47 3.35
C GLU A 48 -1.30 8.41 4.15
N GLN A 49 -2.37 8.79 4.84
CA GLN A 49 -3.24 7.85 5.55
C GLN A 49 -3.98 6.88 4.60
N MET A 50 -4.46 7.37 3.45
CA MET A 50 -5.11 6.54 2.45
C MET A 50 -4.15 5.47 1.91
N HIS A 51 -2.93 5.87 1.52
CA HIS A 51 -1.91 4.95 1.03
C HIS A 51 -1.47 3.93 2.09
N ARG A 52 -1.40 4.31 3.38
CA ARG A 52 -1.18 3.35 4.47
C ARG A 52 -2.28 2.29 4.54
N ARG A 53 -3.55 2.69 4.47
CA ARG A 53 -4.68 1.74 4.51
C ARG A 53 -4.65 0.79 3.31
N HIS A 54 -4.26 1.28 2.13
CA HIS A 54 -4.08 0.44 0.95
C HIS A 54 -2.94 -0.57 1.15
N PHE A 55 -1.78 -0.11 1.63
CA PHE A 55 -0.65 -0.96 1.95
C PHE A 55 -1.03 -2.06 2.94
N ASP A 56 -1.68 -1.72 4.05
CA ASP A 56 -2.09 -2.68 5.08
C ASP A 56 -3.09 -3.70 4.52
N SER A 57 -4.03 -3.26 3.68
CA SER A 57 -5.01 -4.14 3.04
C SER A 57 -4.35 -5.11 2.06
N LEU A 58 -3.45 -4.62 1.21
CA LEU A 58 -2.68 -5.44 0.26
C LEU A 58 -1.77 -6.42 0.99
N TYR A 59 -1.12 -5.96 2.06
CA TYR A 59 -0.23 -6.80 2.88
C TYR A 59 -1.01 -7.91 3.57
N SER A 60 -2.17 -7.59 4.17
CA SER A 60 -3.06 -8.59 4.77
C SER A 60 -3.60 -9.58 3.74
N TYR A 61 -3.93 -9.11 2.54
CA TYR A 61 -4.36 -9.96 1.43
C TYR A 61 -3.24 -10.93 1.01
N LEU A 62 -2.02 -10.41 0.83
CA LEU A 62 -0.84 -11.20 0.49
C LEU A 62 -0.53 -12.23 1.58
N GLN A 63 -0.55 -11.85 2.86
CA GLN A 63 -0.35 -12.79 3.97
C GLN A 63 -1.42 -13.89 4.01
N SER A 64 -2.68 -13.55 3.72
CA SER A 64 -3.80 -14.51 3.76
C SER A 64 -3.75 -15.50 2.60
N HIS A 65 -3.28 -15.07 1.42
CA HIS A 65 -3.18 -15.91 0.23
C HIS A 65 -1.82 -16.61 0.06
N ASN A 66 -0.76 -16.12 0.70
CA ASN A 66 0.57 -16.74 0.67
C ASN A 66 0.78 -17.77 1.79
N LYS A 67 -0.28 -18.11 2.53
CA LYS A 67 -0.24 -19.17 3.53
C LYS A 67 -0.47 -20.51 2.82
N PRO A 68 0.51 -21.42 2.72
CA PRO A 68 0.23 -22.78 2.30
C PRO A 68 -0.80 -23.34 3.28
N MET A 69 -1.93 -23.82 2.75
CA MET A 69 -2.88 -24.62 3.54
C MET A 69 -2.08 -25.74 4.21
N GLN A 70 -2.02 -25.72 5.54
CA GLN A 70 -1.70 -26.91 6.31
C GLN A 70 -2.86 -27.90 6.22
#